data_AF-A0A392SXW9-F1
#
_entry.id   AF-A0A392SXW9-F1
#
_cell.length_a   1.000
_cell.length_b   1.000
_cell.length_c   1.000
_cell.angle_alpha   90.00
_cell.angle_beta   90.00
_cell.angle_gamma   90.00
#
_symmetry.space_group_name_H-M   'P 1'
#
loop_
_entity.id
_entity.type
_entity.pdbx_description
1 polymer ?
#
loop_
_entity_poly.entity_id
_entity_poly.type
_entity_poly.pdbx_seq_one_letter_code
_entity_poly.pdbx_strand_id
1 'polypeptide(L)' 'MLVRVNISDSCLYEAASVLRCRVGKVPFLYMGLPIGGNPTRLGFWDPV' A
#
# COMPACT_ATOMS: atom_id res chain seq x y z
N MET A 1 -1.16 -14.94 -0.31
CA MET A 1 -1.61 -14.44 1.01
C MET A 1 -0.74 -13.23 1.35
N LEU A 2 -1.21 -12.01 1.09
CA LEU A 2 -0.44 -10.79 1.38
C LEU A 2 -0.87 -10.27 2.74
N VAL A 3 -0.09 -10.61 3.76
CA VAL A 3 -0.21 -10.01 5.09
C VAL A 3 0.31 -8.59 4.97
N ARG A 4 -0.55 -7.59 5.19
CA ARG A 4 -0.10 -6.22 5.44
C ARG A 4 0.62 -6.23 6.78
N VAL A 5 1.93 -6.53 6.75
CA VAL A 5 2.77 -6.40 7.94
C VAL A 5 2.88 -4.90 8.20
N ASN A 6 2.44 -4.45 9.37
CA ASN A 6 2.53 -3.06 9.78
C ASN A 6 3.99 -2.71 10.11
N ILE A 7 4.83 -2.65 9.08
CA ILE A 7 6.23 -2.24 9.15
C ILE A 7 6.24 -0.72 9.03
N SER A 8 7.01 -0.04 9.89
CA SER A 8 7.20 1.41 9.76
C SER A 8 7.89 1.75 8.45
N ASP A 9 7.52 2.86 7.83
CA ASP A 9 8.16 3.31 6.58
C ASP A 9 9.68 3.41 6.73
N SER A 10 10.19 3.83 7.89
CA SER A 10 11.63 3.89 8.18
C SER A 10 12.34 2.56 8.00
N CYS A 11 11.78 1.47 8.51
CA CYS A 11 12.36 0.13 8.40
C CYS A 11 12.29 -0.39 6.96
N LEU A 12 11.21 -0.08 6.24
CA LEU A 12 11.05 -0.41 4.82
C LEU A 12 12.11 0.29 3.96
N TYR A 13 12.37 1.58 4.20
CA TYR A 13 13.39 2.34 3.48
C TYR A 13 14.81 1.87 3.81
N GLU A 14 15.10 1.58 5.08
CA GLU A 14 16.40 1.01 5.47
C GLU A 14 16.65 -0.34 4.79
N ALA A 15 15.68 -1.26 4.85
CA ALA A 15 15.78 -2.56 4.18
C ALA A 15 15.97 -2.40 2.67
N ALA A 16 15.22 -1.49 2.04
CA ALA A 16 15.35 -1.24 0.61
C ALA A 16 16.73 -0.67 0.23
N SER A 17 17.30 0.20 1.07
CA SER A 17 18.65 0.75 0.90
C SER A 17 19.71 -0.36 0.99
N VAL A 18 19.64 -1.21 2.01
CA VAL A 18 20.56 -2.36 2.19
C VAL A 18 20.49 -3.32 1.01
N LEU A 19 19.29 -3.59 0.50
CA LEU A 19 19.06 -4.50 -0.62
C LEU A 19 19.25 -3.84 -1.99
N ARG A 20 19.57 -2.55 -2.04
CA ARG A 20 19.65 -1.73 -3.26
C ARG A 20 18.42 -1.84 -4.15
N CYS A 21 17.24 -1.94 -3.55
CA CYS A 21 15.97 -2.01 -4.26
C CYS A 21 15.13 -0.74 -4.04
N ARG A 22 14.09 -0.56 -4.86
CA ARG A 22 13.14 0.55 -4.70
C ARG A 22 11.96 0.06 -3.85
N VAL A 23 11.46 0.92 -2.96
CA VAL A 23 10.22 0.67 -2.25
C VAL A 23 9.06 0.83 -3.23
N GLY A 24 8.39 -0.28 -3.55
CA GLY A 24 7.17 -0.28 -4.37
C GLY A 24 5.93 -0.27 -3.48
N LYS A 25 4.94 0.57 -3.81
CA LYS A 25 3.61 0.51 -3.21
C LYS A 25 2.65 -0.09 -4.21
N VAL A 26 2.24 -1.33 -3.99
CA VAL A 26 1.21 -1.97 -4.81
C VAL A 26 -0.15 -1.60 -4.22
N PRO A 27 -1.00 -0.85 -4.96
CA PRO A 27 -2.34 -0.57 -4.49
C PRO A 27 -3.11 -1.89 -4.45
N PHE A 28 -3.64 -2.25 -3.27
CA PHE A 28 -4.44 -3.46 -3.11
C PHE A 28 -5.88 -3.14 -3.55
N LEU A 29 -6.12 -3.21 -4.87
CA LEU A 29 -7.41 -2.88 -5.49
C LEU A 29 -8.23 -4.16 -5.75
N TYR A 30 -9.52 -4.14 -5.41
CA TYR A 30 -10.51 -5.12 -5.84
C TYR A 30 -11.54 -4.42 -6.71
N MET A 31 -11.68 -4.81 -7.97
CA MET A 31 -12.62 -4.18 -8.92
C MET A 31 -12.49 -2.65 -9.00
N GLY A 32 -11.25 -2.14 -8.95
CA GLY A 32 -10.97 -0.69 -9.00
C GLY A 32 -11.06 0.04 -7.66
N LEU A 33 -11.42 -0.63 -6.56
CA LEU A 33 -11.58 -0.03 -5.23
C LEU A 33 -10.49 -0.48 -4.25
N PRO A 34 -9.91 0.41 -3.43
CA PRO A 34 -8.88 0.04 -2.47
C PRO A 34 -9.47 -0.81 -1.33
N ILE A 35 -8.98 -2.04 -1.20
CA ILE A 35 -9.39 -2.97 -0.16
C ILE A 35 -8.95 -2.43 1.21
N GLY A 36 -9.89 -2.32 2.15
CA GLY A 36 -9.64 -1.78 3.49
C GLY A 36 -9.52 -0.25 3.55
N GLY A 37 -9.87 0.46 2.46
CA GLY A 37 -10.09 1.91 2.53
C GLY A 37 -11.42 2.24 3.22
N ASN A 38 -11.57 3.48 3.68
CA ASN A 38 -12.79 3.93 4.33
C ASN A 38 -13.85 4.32 3.28
N PRO A 39 -15.00 3.61 3.18
CA PRO A 39 -16.03 3.86 2.18
C PRO A 39 -16.76 5.19 2.34
N THR A 40 -16.62 5.89 3.49
CA THR A 40 -17.25 7.20 3.71
C THR A 40 -16.44 8.37 3.16
N ARG A 41 -15.20 8.14 2.69
CA ARG A 41 -14.41 9.21 2.06
C ARG A 41 -14.94 9.46 0.65
N LEU A 42 -15.18 10.74 0.32
CA LEU A 42 -15.78 11.15 -0.95
C LEU A 42 -15.10 10.52 -2.17
N GLY A 43 -13.77 10.52 -2.21
CA GLY A 43 -13.00 9.95 -3.32
C GLY A 43 -12.68 8.45 -3.21
N PHE A 44 -13.33 7.71 -2.30
CA PHE A 44 -13.15 6.25 -2.24
C PHE A 44 -13.72 5.56 -3.48
N TRP A 45 -14.80 6.10 -4.05
CA TRP A 45 -15.48 5.56 -5.23
C TRP A 45 -15.00 6.20 -6.54
N ASP A 46 -14.03 7.12 -6.48
CA ASP A 46 -13.46 7.70 -7.69
C ASP A 46 -12.67 6.61 -8.44
N PRO A 47 -12.93 6.42 -9.74
CA PRO A 47 -12.16 5.47 -10.55
C PRO A 47 -10.69 5.89 -10.61
N VAL A 48 -9.79 4.93 -10.39
CA VAL A 48 -8.33 5.10 -10.50
C VAL A 48 -7.90 5.25 -11.96
#